data_AF-A0A6A6JH65-F1
#
_entry.id   AF-A0A6A6JH65-F1
#
_cell.length_a   1.000
_cell.length_b   1.000
_cell.length_c   1.000
_cell.angle_alpha   90.00
_cell.angle_beta   90.00
_cell.angle_gamma   90.00
#
_symmetry.space_group_name_H-M   'P 1'
#
loop_
_entity.id
_entity.type
_entity.pdbx_description
1 polymer ?
#
loop_
_entity_poly.entity_id
_entity_poly.type
_entity_poly.pdbx_seq_one_letter_code
_entity_poly.pdbx_strand_id
1 'polypeptide(L)'
;MDEMRHMSKQARQESKQLIGDLKTLKDSQLTTIGKDIKAILLAQASAESSTIDSSIPAGTVDSAACKADLCCVWKWIAYEMTAKFNGTSGRCTKFARAAVRLGFHDAGVWSTSSSYGGADGSILLTNEIDRSENDGLETIAEQTKSWYNKYSKYGVSMADLIQFGANVATVVCPLGPRIRTFVGRKDNAKAGPTGLLPDVNDSADKIIKLFQAKTIDPHDLVALVGAHTTSQQHFVNTARDGDPQDSTPGVWDVAFYGETLSTSSPKRVFKFASDIKLSQDSRAKSEWEAFVNGQGHWNADYAQAYTRLSLLGVNNINDLKECTKVLPPARRTFKNEDQVILDRWLNGEFNQLNNMVDDAIMLSGVITTPP
;
A
#
# COMPACT_ATOMS: atom_id res chain seq x y z
N MET A 1 -1.49 10.66 30.37
CA MET A 1 -1.71 10.12 29.02
C MET A 1 -1.07 11.02 27.95
N ASP A 2 -1.24 12.35 28.02
CA ASP A 2 -0.63 13.26 27.04
C ASP A 2 0.90 13.34 27.10
N GLU A 3 1.50 13.30 28.28
CA GLU A 3 2.96 13.33 28.43
C GLU A 3 3.64 12.06 27.88
N MET A 4 3.07 10.88 28.15
CA MET A 4 3.53 9.61 27.55
C MET A 4 3.34 9.58 26.02
N ARG A 5 2.23 10.13 25.51
CA ARG A 5 2.03 10.29 24.05
C ARG A 5 3.04 11.25 23.44
N HIS A 6 3.38 12.34 24.14
CA HIS A 6 4.37 13.30 23.68
C HIS A 6 5.78 12.70 23.66
N MET A 7 6.18 12.01 24.74
CA MET A 7 7.47 11.32 24.81
C MET A 7 7.60 10.20 23.77
N SER A 8 6.53 9.42 23.54
CA SER A 8 6.48 8.41 22.47
C SER A 8 6.68 9.06 21.09
N LYS A 9 6.02 10.19 20.84
CA LYS A 9 6.15 10.94 19.59
C LYS A 9 7.57 11.51 19.40
N GLN A 10 8.20 12.02 20.45
CA GLN A 10 9.58 12.51 20.41
C GLN A 10 10.58 11.36 20.14
N ALA A 11 10.47 10.24 20.86
CA ALA A 11 11.32 9.07 20.64
C ALA A 11 11.14 8.48 19.22
N ARG A 12 9.90 8.45 18.72
CA ARG A 12 9.59 8.07 17.33
C ARG A 12 10.28 9.00 16.34
N GLN A 13 10.22 10.32 16.55
CA GLN A 13 10.87 11.31 15.70
C GLN A 13 12.40 11.16 15.71
N GLU A 14 13.01 10.91 16.87
CA GLU A 14 14.45 10.68 17.02
C GLU A 14 14.93 9.41 16.31
N SER A 15 14.06 8.39 16.20
CA SER A 15 14.37 7.16 15.47
C SER A 15 14.33 7.33 13.94
N LYS A 16 13.69 8.40 13.42
CA LYS A 16 13.50 8.59 11.98
C LYS A 16 14.79 9.07 11.33
N GLN A 17 15.40 8.20 10.54
CA GLN A 17 16.57 8.52 9.73
C GLN A 17 16.17 9.07 8.36
N LEU A 18 16.98 9.98 7.82
CA LEU A 18 16.93 10.38 6.42
C LEU A 18 17.56 9.30 5.54
N ILE A 19 16.99 9.14 4.34
CA ILE A 19 17.37 8.13 3.35
C ILE A 19 17.70 8.81 2.02
N GLY A 20 18.32 8.05 1.11
CA GLY A 20 18.70 8.55 -0.21
C GLY A 20 19.69 9.73 -0.15
N ASP A 21 19.57 10.63 -1.12
CA ASP A 21 20.34 11.87 -1.24
C ASP A 21 20.06 12.86 -0.09
N LEU A 22 18.85 12.84 0.51
CA LEU A 22 18.50 13.69 1.66
C LEU A 22 19.38 13.46 2.89
N LYS A 23 20.01 12.28 3.02
CA LYS A 23 20.96 11.99 4.09
C LYS A 23 22.24 12.84 4.01
N THR A 24 22.65 13.20 2.80
CA THR A 24 23.94 13.85 2.54
C THR A 24 23.83 15.31 2.12
N LEU A 25 22.70 15.72 1.56
CA LEU A 25 22.46 17.09 1.12
C LEU A 25 22.28 18.03 2.33
N LYS A 26 22.87 19.22 2.23
CA LYS A 26 22.63 20.33 3.17
C LYS A 26 21.26 20.97 2.89
N ASP A 27 20.66 21.60 3.89
CA ASP A 27 19.36 22.28 3.73
C ASP A 27 19.33 23.36 2.65
N SER A 28 20.48 24.00 2.39
CA SER A 28 20.66 24.98 1.31
C SER A 28 20.64 24.36 -0.09
N GLN A 29 20.80 23.04 -0.21
CA GLN A 29 20.80 22.29 -1.47
C GLN A 29 19.43 21.62 -1.74
N LEU A 30 18.52 21.65 -0.77
CA LEU A 30 17.21 21.01 -0.91
C LEU A 30 16.28 21.86 -1.77
N THR A 31 15.67 21.21 -2.77
CA THR A 31 14.53 21.78 -3.51
C THR A 31 13.33 21.92 -2.58
N THR A 32 12.28 22.63 -3.01
CA THR A 32 11.01 22.70 -2.25
C THR A 32 10.46 21.29 -1.98
N ILE A 33 10.48 20.41 -2.98
CA ILE A 33 10.01 19.03 -2.82
C ILE A 33 10.93 18.22 -1.89
N GLY A 34 12.24 18.39 -1.99
CA GLY A 34 13.18 17.76 -1.06
C GLY A 34 12.95 18.16 0.39
N LYS A 35 12.64 19.45 0.65
CA LYS A 35 12.28 19.94 2.00
C LYS A 35 10.96 19.35 2.49
N ASP A 36 9.96 19.28 1.62
CA ASP A 36 8.67 18.68 1.96
C ASP A 36 8.79 17.20 2.29
N ILE A 37 9.48 16.43 1.46
CA ILE A 37 9.72 14.99 1.70
C ILE A 37 10.54 14.80 2.97
N LYS A 38 11.59 15.62 3.19
CA LYS A 38 12.37 15.60 4.44
C LYS A 38 11.46 15.83 5.65
N ALA A 39 10.57 16.83 5.60
CA ALA A 39 9.64 17.13 6.69
C ALA A 39 8.67 15.96 6.93
N ILE A 40 8.16 15.31 5.88
CA ILE A 40 7.34 14.09 6.03
C ILE A 40 8.17 13.00 6.68
N LEU A 41 9.35 12.65 6.16
CA LEU A 41 10.17 11.55 6.69
C LEU A 41 10.51 11.73 8.18
N LEU A 42 10.67 12.98 8.64
CA LEU A 42 10.93 13.33 10.04
C LEU A 42 9.65 13.54 10.88
N ALA A 43 8.47 13.19 10.35
CA ALA A 43 7.17 13.36 10.99
C ALA A 43 6.87 14.81 11.41
N GLN A 44 7.37 15.78 10.64
CA GLN A 44 7.18 17.23 10.83
C GLN A 44 6.10 17.81 9.91
N ALA A 45 5.70 17.07 8.87
CA ALA A 45 4.62 17.42 7.96
C ALA A 45 3.71 16.20 7.73
N SER A 46 2.45 16.45 7.38
CA SER A 46 1.53 15.37 7.04
C SER A 46 1.93 14.68 5.74
N ALA A 47 1.86 13.35 5.75
CA ALA A 47 1.95 12.52 4.55
C ALA A 47 0.61 12.42 3.80
N GLU A 48 -0.49 12.96 4.34
CA GLU A 48 -1.78 13.03 3.68
C GLU A 48 -1.99 14.36 2.96
N SER A 49 -2.77 14.37 1.88
CA SER A 49 -3.19 15.60 1.19
C SER A 49 -4.62 15.55 0.67
N SER A 50 -5.34 16.65 0.89
CA SER A 50 -6.69 16.88 0.34
C SER A 50 -6.67 17.61 -1.01
N THR A 51 -5.50 18.01 -1.53
CA THR A 51 -5.38 18.74 -2.79
C THR A 51 -5.84 17.87 -3.97
N ILE A 52 -6.88 18.30 -4.68
CA ILE A 52 -7.44 17.60 -5.84
C ILE A 52 -7.49 18.57 -7.01
N ASP A 53 -7.00 18.11 -8.16
CA ASP A 53 -7.26 18.75 -9.44
C ASP A 53 -8.50 18.11 -10.08
N SER A 54 -9.67 18.73 -9.86
CA SER A 54 -10.97 18.26 -10.34
C SER A 54 -11.23 18.56 -11.83
N SER A 55 -10.29 19.17 -12.54
CA SER A 55 -10.44 19.39 -13.98
C SER A 55 -10.44 18.07 -14.75
N ILE A 56 -10.94 18.05 -15.99
CA ILE A 56 -10.64 16.95 -16.91
C ILE A 56 -9.17 17.02 -17.36
N PRO A 57 -8.52 15.90 -17.74
CA PRO A 57 -7.18 15.95 -18.32
C PRO A 57 -7.11 16.95 -19.48
N ALA A 58 -6.02 17.71 -19.52
CA ALA A 58 -5.82 18.74 -20.54
C ALA A 58 -5.54 18.10 -21.90
N GLY A 59 -6.60 17.72 -22.62
CA GLY A 59 -6.52 17.02 -23.89
C GLY A 59 -6.03 15.58 -23.76
N THR A 60 -5.67 14.97 -24.90
CA THR A 60 -5.06 13.63 -24.93
C THR A 60 -3.65 13.66 -24.34
N VAL A 61 -3.12 12.49 -23.97
CA VAL A 61 -1.75 12.35 -23.45
C VAL A 61 -0.68 12.91 -24.41
N ASP A 62 -0.93 12.89 -25.73
CA ASP A 62 -0.01 13.42 -26.74
C ASP A 62 -0.13 14.93 -26.98
N SER A 63 -1.16 15.57 -26.42
CA SER A 63 -1.44 16.99 -26.65
C SER A 63 -0.37 17.91 -26.05
N ALA A 64 -0.21 19.10 -26.63
CA ALA A 64 0.73 20.10 -26.12
C ALA A 64 0.39 20.55 -24.69
N ALA A 65 -0.90 20.65 -24.36
CA ALA A 65 -1.35 21.02 -23.02
C ALA A 65 -0.97 19.96 -21.98
N CYS A 66 -1.15 18.67 -22.30
CA CYS A 66 -0.75 17.59 -21.40
C CYS A 66 0.77 17.53 -21.20
N LYS A 67 1.56 17.73 -22.26
CA LYS A 67 3.03 17.77 -22.17
C LYS A 67 3.55 18.93 -21.31
N ALA A 68 2.79 20.02 -21.19
CA ALA A 68 3.15 21.17 -20.38
C ALA A 68 2.82 20.99 -18.87
N ASP A 69 1.90 20.07 -18.51
CA ASP A 69 1.63 19.70 -17.11
C ASP A 69 2.28 18.36 -16.80
N LEU A 70 3.32 18.40 -15.98
CA LEU A 70 4.04 17.22 -15.49
C LEU A 70 3.11 16.09 -15.00
N CYS A 71 2.01 16.43 -14.33
CA CYS A 71 1.11 15.43 -13.76
C CYS A 71 -0.02 15.01 -14.70
N CYS A 72 -0.12 15.55 -15.92
CA CYS A 72 -1.21 15.20 -16.82
C CYS A 72 -1.19 13.73 -17.24
N VAL A 73 -0.01 13.16 -17.55
CA VAL A 73 0.10 11.71 -17.85
C VAL A 73 -0.35 10.86 -16.66
N TRP A 74 0.01 11.28 -15.44
CA TRP A 74 -0.38 10.63 -14.20
C TRP A 74 -1.88 10.72 -13.94
N LYS A 75 -2.57 11.75 -14.43
CA LYS A 75 -4.04 11.86 -14.36
C LYS A 75 -4.73 10.82 -15.23
N TRP A 76 -4.22 10.60 -16.45
CA TRP A 76 -4.71 9.52 -17.32
C TRP A 76 -4.47 8.15 -16.70
N ILE A 77 -3.27 7.92 -16.14
CA ILE A 77 -2.95 6.68 -15.41
C ILE A 77 -3.88 6.49 -14.21
N ALA A 78 -4.12 7.52 -13.41
CA ALA A 78 -5.01 7.46 -12.26
C ALA A 78 -6.45 7.08 -12.64
N TYR A 79 -6.97 7.56 -13.78
CA TYR A 79 -8.29 7.19 -14.26
C TYR A 79 -8.37 5.70 -14.65
N GLU A 80 -7.36 5.19 -15.37
CA GLU A 80 -7.31 3.79 -15.76
C GLU A 80 -7.13 2.85 -14.57
N MET A 81 -6.25 3.23 -13.62
CA MET A 81 -6.08 2.52 -12.37
C MET A 81 -7.36 2.54 -11.54
N THR A 82 -8.02 3.70 -11.38
CA THR A 82 -9.29 3.81 -10.63
C THR A 82 -10.37 2.91 -11.22
N ALA A 83 -10.50 2.88 -12.56
CA ALA A 83 -11.46 2.02 -13.24
C ALA A 83 -11.15 0.53 -13.03
N LYS A 84 -9.86 0.15 -12.96
CA LYS A 84 -9.42 -1.23 -12.70
C LYS A 84 -9.57 -1.64 -11.23
N PHE A 85 -9.37 -0.70 -10.32
CA PHE A 85 -9.27 -0.93 -8.88
C PHE A 85 -10.62 -0.84 -8.16
N ASN A 86 -11.63 -0.18 -8.75
CA ASN A 86 -12.94 -0.03 -8.13
C ASN A 86 -13.90 -1.14 -8.60
N GLY A 87 -14.41 -1.94 -7.66
CA GLY A 87 -15.38 -2.99 -7.94
C GLY A 87 -16.82 -2.48 -7.97
N THR A 88 -17.74 -3.26 -8.54
CA THR A 88 -19.17 -2.89 -8.63
C THR A 88 -19.89 -2.96 -7.29
N SER A 89 -19.37 -3.71 -6.31
CA SER A 89 -19.84 -3.69 -4.91
C SER A 89 -19.45 -2.39 -4.17
N GLY A 90 -18.61 -1.56 -4.79
CA GLY A 90 -17.98 -0.43 -4.13
C GLY A 90 -16.79 -0.83 -3.26
N ARG A 91 -16.42 -2.10 -3.09
CA ARG A 91 -15.13 -2.50 -2.51
C ARG A 91 -14.02 -2.41 -3.58
N CYS A 92 -12.75 -2.42 -3.17
CA CYS A 92 -11.65 -2.47 -4.13
C CYS A 92 -11.34 -3.89 -4.61
N THR A 93 -11.01 -4.00 -5.90
CA THR A 93 -10.78 -5.27 -6.60
C THR A 93 -9.46 -5.92 -6.21
N LYS A 94 -9.26 -7.19 -6.58
CA LYS A 94 -7.98 -7.89 -6.39
C LYS A 94 -6.78 -7.15 -6.99
N PHE A 95 -6.98 -6.39 -8.07
CA PHE A 95 -5.92 -5.59 -8.67
C PHE A 95 -5.47 -4.45 -7.74
N ALA A 96 -6.39 -3.80 -7.02
CA ALA A 96 -6.05 -2.76 -6.07
C ALA A 96 -5.24 -3.35 -4.90
N ARG A 97 -5.75 -4.44 -4.32
CA ARG A 97 -5.15 -5.14 -3.18
C ARG A 97 -3.74 -5.65 -3.53
N ALA A 98 -3.60 -6.24 -4.71
CA ALA A 98 -2.33 -6.69 -5.24
C ALA A 98 -1.38 -5.53 -5.62
N ALA A 99 -1.88 -4.35 -6.02
CA ALA A 99 -1.03 -3.19 -6.28
C ALA A 99 -0.39 -2.63 -5.00
N VAL A 100 -1.13 -2.63 -3.88
CA VAL A 100 -0.57 -2.31 -2.56
C VAL A 100 0.55 -3.29 -2.19
N ARG A 101 0.30 -4.59 -2.35
CA ARG A 101 1.33 -5.63 -2.14
C ARG A 101 2.53 -5.46 -3.07
N LEU A 102 2.32 -5.22 -4.37
CA LEU A 102 3.40 -5.00 -5.34
C LEU A 102 4.28 -3.81 -4.94
N GLY A 103 3.69 -2.71 -4.46
CA GLY A 103 4.43 -1.57 -3.94
C GLY A 103 5.36 -1.93 -2.77
N PHE A 104 4.91 -2.78 -1.86
CA PHE A 104 5.74 -3.32 -0.78
C PHE A 104 6.82 -4.28 -1.30
N HIS A 105 6.49 -5.21 -2.20
CA HIS A 105 7.46 -6.21 -2.68
C HIS A 105 8.58 -5.59 -3.52
N ASP A 106 8.30 -4.54 -4.30
CA ASP A 106 9.34 -3.72 -4.97
C ASP A 106 10.19 -2.97 -3.93
N ALA A 107 9.56 -2.15 -3.09
CA ALA A 107 10.29 -1.30 -2.15
C ALA A 107 11.02 -2.06 -1.03
N GLY A 108 10.49 -3.22 -0.65
CA GLY A 108 10.88 -4.00 0.50
C GLY A 108 12.22 -4.71 0.34
N VAL A 109 12.74 -4.86 -0.88
CA VAL A 109 14.06 -5.47 -1.14
C VAL A 109 15.21 -4.47 -0.97
N TRP A 110 15.20 -3.68 0.09
CA TRP A 110 16.26 -2.74 0.46
C TRP A 110 16.59 -2.79 1.96
N SER A 111 17.79 -2.34 2.33
CA SER A 111 18.21 -2.08 3.70
C SER A 111 19.32 -1.03 3.72
N THR A 112 19.65 -0.48 4.89
CA THR A 112 20.79 0.45 5.05
C THR A 112 22.15 -0.16 4.70
N SER A 113 22.25 -1.49 4.60
CA SER A 113 23.44 -2.20 4.14
C SER A 113 23.44 -2.52 2.63
N SER A 114 22.31 -2.29 1.95
CA SER A 114 22.14 -2.58 0.53
C SER A 114 22.76 -1.49 -0.34
N SER A 115 23.52 -1.88 -1.37
CA SER A 115 24.03 -0.96 -2.39
C SER A 115 23.04 -0.67 -3.54
N TYR A 116 21.96 -1.45 -3.66
CA TYR A 116 20.90 -1.34 -4.69
C TYR A 116 19.61 -2.00 -4.18
N GLY A 117 18.52 -1.91 -4.95
CA GLY A 117 17.18 -2.38 -4.61
C GLY A 117 16.34 -1.28 -3.96
N GLY A 118 15.07 -1.57 -3.67
CA GLY A 118 14.11 -0.61 -3.13
C GLY A 118 13.05 -0.26 -4.16
N ALA A 119 12.43 0.92 -4.02
CA ALA A 119 11.39 1.38 -4.94
C ALA A 119 12.02 1.81 -6.28
N ASP A 120 12.45 0.85 -7.07
CA ASP A 120 13.24 1.03 -8.29
C ASP A 120 12.70 0.24 -9.49
N GLY A 121 11.54 -0.40 -9.34
CA GLY A 121 10.85 -1.13 -10.42
C GLY A 121 11.51 -2.45 -10.80
N SER A 122 12.60 -2.85 -10.13
CA SER A 122 13.37 -4.04 -10.45
C SER A 122 12.53 -5.32 -10.43
N ILE A 123 11.49 -5.37 -9.59
CA ILE A 123 10.59 -6.52 -9.50
C ILE A 123 9.95 -6.86 -10.87
N LEU A 124 9.58 -5.84 -11.67
CA LEU A 124 8.92 -6.05 -12.97
C LEU A 124 9.84 -5.83 -14.19
N LEU A 125 11.01 -5.25 -13.99
CA LEU A 125 12.02 -5.03 -15.02
C LEU A 125 12.99 -6.22 -15.16
N THR A 126 12.91 -7.18 -14.25
CA THR A 126 13.82 -8.33 -14.18
C THR A 126 13.03 -9.63 -13.94
N ASN A 127 13.74 -10.72 -13.65
CA ASN A 127 13.17 -12.01 -13.24
C ASN A 127 12.88 -12.11 -11.73
N GLU A 128 12.89 -10.99 -11.01
CA GLU A 128 12.58 -10.98 -9.58
C GLU A 128 11.13 -11.35 -9.29
N ILE A 129 10.18 -10.99 -10.17
CA ILE A 129 8.78 -11.41 -10.05
C ILE A 129 8.60 -12.94 -10.04
N ASP A 130 9.55 -13.71 -10.59
CA ASP A 130 9.49 -15.17 -10.68
C ASP A 130 9.95 -15.89 -9.40
N ARG A 131 10.35 -15.12 -8.36
CA ARG A 131 10.79 -15.69 -7.08
C ARG A 131 9.58 -16.07 -6.21
N SER A 132 9.71 -17.14 -5.43
CA SER A 132 8.63 -17.68 -4.60
C SER A 132 8.01 -16.68 -3.61
N GLU A 133 8.81 -15.75 -3.08
CA GLU A 133 8.29 -14.70 -2.20
C GLU A 133 7.28 -13.75 -2.90
N ASN A 134 7.28 -13.73 -4.23
CA ASN A 134 6.42 -12.89 -5.06
C ASN A 134 5.21 -13.64 -5.65
N ASP A 135 5.03 -14.94 -5.34
CA ASP A 135 3.91 -15.74 -5.79
C ASP A 135 2.56 -15.03 -5.53
N GLY A 136 1.69 -15.00 -6.53
CA GLY A 136 0.40 -14.31 -6.47
C GLY A 136 0.40 -12.85 -6.92
N LEU A 137 1.56 -12.30 -7.33
CA LEU A 137 1.66 -10.96 -7.93
C LEU A 137 1.56 -10.97 -9.46
N GLU A 138 1.42 -12.13 -10.10
CA GLU A 138 1.52 -12.29 -11.55
C GLU A 138 0.46 -11.46 -12.28
N THR A 139 -0.80 -11.53 -11.83
CA THR A 139 -1.90 -10.82 -12.50
C THR A 139 -1.76 -9.30 -12.41
N ILE A 140 -1.28 -8.75 -11.28
CA ILE A 140 -1.03 -7.31 -11.18
C ILE A 140 0.28 -6.90 -11.87
N ALA A 141 1.27 -7.79 -11.93
CA ALA A 141 2.50 -7.59 -12.68
C ALA A 141 2.21 -7.44 -14.18
N GLU A 142 1.38 -8.31 -14.75
CA GLU A 142 0.93 -8.21 -16.14
C GLU A 142 0.19 -6.91 -16.42
N GLN A 143 -0.74 -6.52 -15.53
CA GLN A 143 -1.49 -5.28 -15.68
C GLN A 143 -0.58 -4.04 -15.57
N THR A 144 0.40 -4.05 -14.66
CA THR A 144 1.37 -2.96 -14.50
C THR A 144 2.32 -2.88 -15.70
N LYS A 145 2.79 -4.02 -16.23
CA LYS A 145 3.56 -4.09 -17.48
C LYS A 145 2.76 -3.56 -18.68
N SER A 146 1.44 -3.83 -18.74
CA SER A 146 0.56 -3.26 -19.76
C SER A 146 0.50 -1.73 -19.69
N TRP A 147 0.35 -1.16 -18.48
CA TRP A 147 0.42 0.30 -18.29
C TRP A 147 1.81 0.85 -18.64
N TYR A 148 2.88 0.17 -18.25
CA TYR A 148 4.25 0.58 -18.58
C TYR A 148 4.49 0.63 -20.08
N ASN A 149 4.09 -0.41 -20.83
CA ASN A 149 4.20 -0.44 -22.29
C ASN A 149 3.44 0.71 -22.97
N LYS A 150 2.31 1.12 -22.38
CA LYS A 150 1.50 2.24 -22.88
C LYS A 150 2.11 3.61 -22.56
N TYR A 151 2.66 3.79 -21.36
CA TYR A 151 3.02 5.09 -20.82
C TYR A 151 4.53 5.40 -20.75
N SER A 152 5.41 4.41 -20.88
CA SER A 152 6.86 4.59 -20.74
C SER A 152 7.45 5.60 -21.73
N LYS A 153 6.90 5.68 -22.95
CA LYS A 153 7.26 6.70 -23.96
C LYS A 153 7.01 8.15 -23.52
N TYR A 154 6.26 8.37 -22.44
CA TYR A 154 6.01 9.70 -21.85
C TYR A 154 6.90 9.98 -20.62
N GLY A 155 7.96 9.19 -20.40
CA GLY A 155 8.88 9.37 -19.27
C GLY A 155 8.36 8.76 -17.96
N VAL A 156 7.39 7.86 -18.04
CA VAL A 156 6.85 7.13 -16.88
C VAL A 156 7.75 5.92 -16.60
N SER A 157 8.39 5.91 -15.44
CA SER A 157 9.22 4.80 -14.97
C SER A 157 8.35 3.66 -14.43
N MET A 158 8.85 2.42 -14.45
CA MET A 158 8.20 1.28 -13.82
C MET A 158 8.14 1.49 -12.30
N ALA A 159 9.23 2.00 -11.72
CA ALA A 159 9.31 2.34 -10.30
C ALA A 159 8.19 3.29 -9.86
N ASP A 160 7.94 4.35 -10.64
CA ASP A 160 6.85 5.27 -10.33
C ASP A 160 5.48 4.66 -10.58
N LEU A 161 5.28 3.83 -11.61
CA LEU A 161 3.99 3.15 -11.84
C LEU A 161 3.59 2.25 -10.68
N ILE A 162 4.54 1.51 -10.12
CA ILE A 162 4.30 0.62 -8.99
C ILE A 162 3.87 1.42 -7.75
N GLN A 163 4.67 2.43 -7.37
CA GLN A 163 4.41 3.21 -6.16
C GLN A 163 3.19 4.14 -6.31
N PHE A 164 2.98 4.72 -7.50
CA PHE A 164 1.77 5.47 -7.82
C PHE A 164 0.53 4.57 -7.78
N GLY A 165 0.62 3.35 -8.35
CA GLY A 165 -0.44 2.36 -8.35
C GLY A 165 -0.87 1.95 -6.94
N ALA A 166 0.09 1.73 -6.04
CA ALA A 166 -0.22 1.42 -4.65
C ALA A 166 -0.93 2.57 -3.91
N ASN A 167 -0.54 3.83 -4.15
CA ASN A 167 -1.23 4.99 -3.58
C ASN A 167 -2.63 5.18 -4.18
N VAL A 168 -2.82 4.97 -5.49
CA VAL A 168 -4.16 4.98 -6.12
C VAL A 168 -5.03 3.86 -5.56
N ALA A 169 -4.49 2.65 -5.42
CA ALA A 169 -5.21 1.51 -4.84
C ALA A 169 -5.67 1.81 -3.41
N THR A 170 -4.76 2.36 -2.58
CA THR A 170 -5.06 2.75 -1.19
C THR A 170 -6.28 3.68 -1.14
N VAL A 171 -6.31 4.77 -1.91
CA VAL A 171 -7.44 5.72 -1.88
C VAL A 171 -8.72 5.19 -2.54
N VAL A 172 -8.61 4.26 -3.51
CA VAL A 172 -9.77 3.65 -4.18
C VAL A 172 -10.50 2.68 -3.26
N CYS A 173 -9.74 1.92 -2.44
CA CYS A 173 -10.32 1.15 -1.35
C CYS A 173 -11.09 2.12 -0.42
N PRO A 174 -12.38 1.87 -0.12
CA PRO A 174 -13.17 2.76 0.72
C PRO A 174 -12.48 3.01 2.06
N LEU A 175 -12.60 4.24 2.58
CA LEU A 175 -11.95 4.74 3.81
C LEU A 175 -10.44 4.98 3.72
N GLY A 176 -9.82 4.67 2.58
CA GLY A 176 -8.39 4.86 2.36
C GLY A 176 -7.95 6.33 2.26
N PRO A 177 -6.77 6.68 2.80
CA PRO A 177 -6.25 8.04 2.77
C PRO A 177 -5.68 8.41 1.40
N ARG A 178 -5.58 9.73 1.14
CA ARG A 178 -4.81 10.27 0.01
C ARG A 178 -3.38 10.54 0.45
N ILE A 179 -2.50 9.61 0.13
CA ILE A 179 -1.07 9.69 0.46
C ILE A 179 -0.37 10.62 -0.54
N ARG A 180 0.47 11.53 -0.04
CA ARG A 180 1.32 12.39 -0.87
C ARG A 180 2.18 11.52 -1.77
N THR A 181 2.03 11.73 -3.08
CA THR A 181 2.58 10.86 -4.12
C THR A 181 3.61 11.61 -4.93
N PHE A 182 4.81 11.06 -4.94
CA PHE A 182 5.96 11.63 -5.63
C PHE A 182 6.34 10.75 -6.82
N VAL A 183 6.78 11.37 -7.90
CA VAL A 183 7.19 10.73 -9.17
C VAL A 183 8.53 11.29 -9.62
N GLY A 184 9.24 10.54 -10.47
CA GLY A 184 10.59 10.82 -10.95
C GLY A 184 11.64 9.80 -10.46
N ARG A 185 11.23 8.62 -9.99
CA ARG A 185 12.16 7.52 -9.65
C ARG A 185 12.89 7.04 -10.90
N LYS A 186 14.10 6.50 -10.68
CA LYS A 186 14.89 5.88 -11.73
C LYS A 186 14.67 4.37 -11.72
N ASP A 187 14.35 3.83 -12.89
CA ASP A 187 14.25 2.39 -13.10
C ASP A 187 15.61 1.71 -12.90
N ASN A 188 15.59 0.49 -12.37
CA ASN A 188 16.77 -0.34 -12.19
C ASN A 188 16.58 -1.72 -12.86
N ALA A 189 17.46 -2.05 -13.81
CA ALA A 189 17.44 -3.33 -14.51
C ALA A 189 18.17 -4.45 -13.76
N LYS A 190 18.50 -4.24 -12.48
CA LYS A 190 19.11 -5.24 -11.61
C LYS A 190 18.10 -5.69 -10.55
N ALA A 191 17.83 -6.99 -10.52
CA ALA A 191 16.93 -7.62 -9.56
C ALA A 191 17.35 -7.29 -8.13
N GLY A 192 16.39 -6.97 -7.26
CA GLY A 192 16.62 -6.65 -5.86
C GLY A 192 17.32 -7.76 -5.08
N PRO A 193 18.06 -7.44 -4.00
CA PRO A 193 18.65 -8.42 -3.10
C PRO A 193 17.62 -9.38 -2.50
N THR A 194 18.00 -10.64 -2.32
CA THR A 194 17.14 -11.67 -1.71
C THR A 194 17.15 -11.61 -0.18
N GLY A 195 16.18 -12.28 0.46
CA GLY A 195 16.15 -12.43 1.93
C GLY A 195 15.78 -11.16 2.70
N LEU A 196 15.23 -10.15 2.02
CA LEU A 196 14.86 -8.87 2.62
C LEU A 196 13.35 -8.68 2.82
N LEU A 197 12.52 -9.65 2.39
CA LEU A 197 11.08 -9.70 2.63
C LEU A 197 10.76 -10.69 3.76
N PRO A 198 9.74 -10.41 4.60
CA PRO A 198 9.30 -11.31 5.66
C PRO A 198 8.49 -12.49 5.10
N ASP A 199 8.55 -13.63 5.79
CA ASP A 199 7.66 -14.77 5.57
C ASP A 199 6.44 -14.73 6.52
N VAL A 200 5.31 -15.28 6.08
CA VAL A 200 4.07 -15.34 6.87
C VAL A 200 4.19 -16.17 8.16
N ASN A 201 5.26 -16.94 8.32
CA ASN A 201 5.58 -17.73 9.51
C ASN A 201 6.70 -17.14 10.37
N ASP A 202 7.30 -16.01 9.96
CA ASP A 202 8.41 -15.40 10.69
C ASP A 202 8.03 -15.00 12.12
N SER A 203 9.04 -14.93 12.99
CA SER A 203 8.87 -14.40 14.33
C SER A 203 8.72 -12.89 14.31
N ALA A 204 8.02 -12.32 15.30
CA ALA A 204 7.96 -10.86 15.46
C ALA A 204 9.35 -10.22 15.54
N ASP A 205 10.32 -10.88 16.19
CA ASP A 205 11.70 -10.40 16.25
C ASP A 205 12.38 -10.33 14.87
N LYS A 206 12.22 -11.36 14.03
CA LYS A 206 12.77 -11.35 12.67
C LYS A 206 12.13 -10.25 11.83
N ILE A 207 10.80 -10.11 11.87
CA ILE A 207 10.07 -9.08 11.12
C ILE A 207 10.50 -7.68 11.57
N ILE A 208 10.52 -7.42 12.88
CA ILE A 208 10.95 -6.13 13.43
C ILE A 208 12.39 -5.81 13.01
N LYS A 209 13.32 -6.76 13.08
CA LYS A 209 14.72 -6.56 12.64
C LYS A 209 14.80 -6.25 11.14
N LEU A 210 14.03 -6.95 10.30
CA LEU A 210 13.97 -6.69 8.86
C LEU A 210 13.53 -5.26 8.56
N PHE A 211 12.50 -4.75 9.23
CA PHE A 211 11.99 -3.40 9.01
C PHE A 211 12.85 -2.32 9.65
N GLN A 212 13.46 -2.58 10.81
CA GLN A 212 14.43 -1.66 11.41
C GLN A 212 15.66 -1.46 10.51
N ALA A 213 16.12 -2.53 9.83
CA ALA A 213 17.18 -2.42 8.82
C ALA A 213 16.77 -1.57 7.61
N LYS A 214 15.46 -1.29 7.43
CA LYS A 214 14.87 -0.38 6.43
C LYS A 214 14.56 1.00 6.98
N THR A 215 15.01 1.33 8.19
CA THR A 215 14.66 2.59 8.91
C THR A 215 13.18 2.71 9.30
N ILE A 216 12.45 1.58 9.34
CA ILE A 216 11.04 1.51 9.73
C ILE A 216 10.98 0.91 11.14
N ASP A 217 10.47 1.68 12.10
CA ASP A 217 10.34 1.24 13.50
C ASP A 217 9.09 0.34 13.69
N PRO A 218 8.95 -0.33 14.85
CA PRO A 218 7.79 -1.19 15.11
C PRO A 218 6.43 -0.48 14.95
N HIS A 219 6.35 0.82 15.26
CA HIS A 219 5.14 1.62 15.07
C HIS A 219 4.74 1.69 13.60
N ASP A 220 5.64 2.18 12.75
CA ASP A 220 5.40 2.30 11.32
C ASP A 220 5.21 0.91 10.67
N LEU A 221 5.88 -0.13 11.18
CA LEU A 221 5.64 -1.52 10.76
C LEU A 221 4.20 -1.95 11.04
N VAL A 222 3.68 -1.75 12.26
CA VAL A 222 2.29 -2.10 12.59
C VAL A 222 1.32 -1.34 11.68
N ALA A 223 1.58 -0.04 11.43
CA ALA A 223 0.77 0.74 10.52
C ALA A 223 0.75 0.13 9.10
N LEU A 224 1.91 -0.25 8.55
CA LEU A 224 2.03 -0.89 7.22
C LEU A 224 1.32 -2.25 7.15
N VAL A 225 1.45 -3.09 8.18
CA VAL A 225 0.78 -4.41 8.23
C VAL A 225 -0.74 -4.26 8.21
N GLY A 226 -1.29 -3.13 8.68
CA GLY A 226 -2.71 -2.81 8.54
C GLY A 226 -3.26 -2.91 7.11
N ALA A 227 -2.42 -2.80 6.08
CA ALA A 227 -2.83 -3.03 4.68
C ALA A 227 -3.51 -4.41 4.47
N HIS A 228 -3.23 -5.38 5.35
CA HIS A 228 -3.88 -6.69 5.36
C HIS A 228 -5.41 -6.63 5.53
N THR A 229 -5.99 -5.52 5.99
CA THR A 229 -7.46 -5.33 5.98
C THR A 229 -8.08 -5.45 4.57
N THR A 230 -7.28 -5.13 3.55
CA THR A 230 -7.67 -5.33 2.15
C THR A 230 -7.03 -6.57 1.54
N SER A 231 -6.71 -7.63 2.28
CA SER A 231 -6.02 -8.79 1.71
C SER A 231 -6.85 -10.06 1.69
N GLN A 232 -6.55 -10.90 0.71
CA GLN A 232 -7.04 -12.27 0.57
C GLN A 232 -5.86 -13.18 0.21
N GLN A 233 -5.83 -14.37 0.80
CA GLN A 233 -4.73 -15.31 0.62
C GLN A 233 -5.09 -16.38 -0.42
N HIS A 234 -4.15 -16.70 -1.29
CA HIS A 234 -4.32 -17.72 -2.35
C HIS A 234 -3.27 -18.83 -2.29
N PHE A 235 -2.11 -18.57 -1.67
CA PHE A 235 -0.93 -19.44 -1.73
C PHE A 235 -0.49 -19.99 -0.38
N VAL A 236 -0.86 -19.35 0.74
CA VAL A 236 -0.42 -19.77 2.08
C VAL A 236 -1.14 -21.05 2.50
N ASN A 237 -2.44 -21.12 2.26
CA ASN A 237 -3.22 -22.34 2.42
C ASN A 237 -4.19 -22.47 1.24
N THR A 238 -3.81 -23.27 0.26
CA THR A 238 -4.59 -23.50 -0.97
C THR A 238 -5.92 -24.20 -0.73
N ALA A 239 -6.11 -24.87 0.41
CA ALA A 239 -7.42 -25.42 0.80
C ALA A 239 -8.39 -24.33 1.30
N ARG A 240 -7.89 -23.12 1.58
CA ARG A 240 -8.65 -21.95 2.02
C ARG A 240 -8.52 -20.80 1.01
N ASP A 241 -8.29 -21.12 -0.26
CA ASP A 241 -8.09 -20.13 -1.33
C ASP A 241 -9.19 -19.04 -1.36
N GLY A 242 -8.76 -17.78 -1.42
CA GLY A 242 -9.61 -16.59 -1.39
C GLY A 242 -10.03 -16.13 0.01
N ASP A 243 -9.62 -16.82 1.08
CA ASP A 243 -9.97 -16.39 2.43
C ASP A 243 -9.27 -15.07 2.82
N PRO A 244 -10.02 -14.09 3.36
CA PRO A 244 -9.51 -12.77 3.71
C PRO A 244 -8.82 -12.73 5.07
N GLN A 245 -8.01 -11.69 5.32
CA GLN A 245 -7.37 -11.47 6.62
C GLN A 245 -8.29 -10.80 7.65
N ASP A 246 -9.43 -10.25 7.22
CA ASP A 246 -10.53 -9.78 8.08
C ASP A 246 -11.90 -9.95 7.41
N SER A 247 -12.97 -9.49 8.06
CA SER A 247 -14.35 -9.60 7.57
C SER A 247 -14.76 -8.58 6.51
N THR A 248 -13.90 -7.63 6.14
CA THR A 248 -14.24 -6.54 5.21
C THR A 248 -13.28 -6.47 4.01
N PRO A 249 -13.04 -7.59 3.29
CA PRO A 249 -12.06 -7.61 2.21
C PRO A 249 -12.35 -6.55 1.15
N GLY A 250 -11.33 -5.74 0.87
CA GLY A 250 -11.42 -4.65 -0.08
C GLY A 250 -12.01 -3.35 0.49
N VAL A 251 -12.08 -3.21 1.82
CA VAL A 251 -12.35 -1.96 2.54
C VAL A 251 -11.09 -1.59 3.32
N TRP A 252 -10.62 -0.34 3.22
CA TRP A 252 -9.44 0.13 3.93
C TRP A 252 -9.81 0.56 5.35
N ASP A 253 -10.18 -0.39 6.19
CA ASP A 253 -10.64 -0.15 7.55
C ASP A 253 -9.73 -0.77 8.63
N VAL A 254 -10.20 -0.79 9.88
CA VAL A 254 -9.41 -1.27 11.03
C VAL A 254 -9.90 -2.60 11.60
N ALA A 255 -10.80 -3.30 10.90
CA ALA A 255 -11.33 -4.60 11.34
C ALA A 255 -10.21 -5.61 11.57
N PHE A 256 -9.22 -5.65 10.67
CA PHE A 256 -8.00 -6.46 10.78
C PHE A 256 -7.36 -6.46 12.17
N TYR A 257 -7.21 -5.31 12.80
CA TYR A 257 -6.52 -5.22 14.09
C TYR A 257 -7.29 -5.96 15.19
N GLY A 258 -8.59 -5.69 15.31
CA GLY A 258 -9.45 -6.31 16.31
C GLY A 258 -9.68 -7.80 16.03
N GLU A 259 -9.89 -8.15 14.76
CA GLU A 259 -10.13 -9.52 14.36
C GLU A 259 -8.89 -10.39 14.49
N THR A 260 -7.68 -9.86 14.29
CA THR A 260 -6.45 -10.62 14.55
C THR A 260 -6.37 -11.05 16.03
N LEU A 261 -6.76 -10.18 16.96
CA LEU A 261 -6.77 -10.44 18.40
C LEU A 261 -7.92 -11.35 18.86
N SER A 262 -9.04 -11.36 18.14
CA SER A 262 -10.27 -12.07 18.52
C SER A 262 -10.14 -13.60 18.42
N THR A 263 -10.70 -14.36 19.34
CA THR A 263 -10.86 -15.83 19.17
C THR A 263 -12.11 -16.19 18.35
N SER A 264 -12.92 -15.21 17.98
CA SER A 264 -14.25 -15.38 17.40
C SER A 264 -14.41 -14.54 16.14
N SER A 265 -13.62 -14.85 15.11
CA SER A 265 -13.75 -14.26 13.75
C SER A 265 -14.61 -15.16 12.85
N PRO A 266 -15.22 -14.64 11.77
CA PRO A 266 -15.91 -15.47 10.78
C PRO A 266 -15.03 -16.60 10.25
N LYS A 267 -15.66 -17.73 9.83
CA LYS A 267 -14.93 -18.95 9.46
C LYS A 267 -13.88 -18.74 8.37
N ARG A 268 -14.16 -17.86 7.40
CA ARG A 268 -13.25 -17.52 6.30
C ARG A 268 -12.13 -16.59 6.70
N VAL A 269 -12.18 -15.91 7.84
CA VAL A 269 -11.05 -15.06 8.25
C VAL A 269 -9.83 -15.95 8.49
N PHE A 270 -8.77 -15.69 7.73
CA PHE A 270 -7.51 -16.39 7.77
C PHE A 270 -6.44 -15.48 8.33
N LYS A 271 -5.91 -15.82 9.50
CA LYS A 271 -4.88 -15.03 10.17
C LYS A 271 -3.50 -15.60 9.85
N PHE A 272 -2.59 -14.76 9.36
CA PHE A 272 -1.21 -15.18 9.21
C PHE A 272 -0.55 -15.38 10.59
N ALA A 273 0.35 -16.36 10.69
CA ALA A 273 1.06 -16.62 11.94
C ALA A 273 1.96 -15.44 12.34
N SER A 274 2.54 -14.74 11.36
CA SER A 274 3.28 -13.49 11.53
C SER A 274 2.45 -12.40 12.20
N ASP A 275 1.21 -12.22 11.75
CA ASP A 275 0.32 -11.15 12.24
C ASP A 275 -0.06 -11.40 13.69
N ILE A 276 -0.40 -12.66 14.03
CA ILE A 276 -0.68 -13.07 15.41
C ILE A 276 0.55 -12.79 16.30
N LYS A 277 1.74 -13.24 15.89
CA LYS A 277 2.98 -13.06 16.66
C LYS A 277 3.31 -11.57 16.85
N LEU A 278 3.16 -10.77 15.81
CA LEU A 278 3.43 -9.33 15.85
C LEU A 278 2.43 -8.60 16.75
N SER A 279 1.14 -8.97 16.70
CA SER A 279 0.08 -8.40 17.55
C SER A 279 0.31 -8.61 19.05
N GLN A 280 1.08 -9.64 19.42
CA GLN A 280 1.38 -10.00 20.81
C GLN A 280 2.74 -9.51 21.31
N ASP A 281 3.63 -9.10 20.41
CA ASP A 281 4.99 -8.66 20.76
C ASP A 281 4.97 -7.34 21.54
N SER A 282 5.73 -7.24 22.64
CA SER A 282 5.71 -6.06 23.50
C SER A 282 6.14 -4.76 22.82
N ARG A 283 6.87 -4.84 21.69
CA ARG A 283 7.31 -3.68 20.90
C ARG A 283 6.24 -3.15 19.95
N ALA A 284 5.22 -3.95 19.65
CA ALA A 284 4.20 -3.67 18.62
C ALA A 284 2.77 -3.66 19.19
N LYS A 285 2.51 -4.43 20.25
CA LYS A 285 1.19 -4.67 20.82
C LYS A 285 0.42 -3.39 21.17
N SER A 286 1.07 -2.40 21.79
CA SER A 286 0.38 -1.16 22.18
C SER A 286 -0.14 -0.39 20.96
N GLU A 287 0.60 -0.41 19.87
CA GLU A 287 0.20 0.26 18.63
C GLU A 287 -0.87 -0.53 17.89
N TRP A 288 -0.76 -1.86 17.90
CA TRP A 288 -1.79 -2.75 17.37
C TRP A 288 -3.15 -2.50 18.03
N GLU A 289 -3.16 -2.41 19.37
CA GLU A 289 -4.37 -2.11 20.15
C GLU A 289 -4.90 -0.70 19.88
N ALA A 290 -4.01 0.28 19.66
CA ALA A 290 -4.40 1.66 19.36
C ALA A 290 -5.18 1.80 18.04
N PHE A 291 -4.97 0.89 17.08
CA PHE A 291 -5.65 0.93 15.78
C PHE A 291 -7.02 0.25 15.74
N VAL A 292 -7.40 -0.61 16.70
CA VAL A 292 -8.66 -1.40 16.69
C VAL A 292 -9.94 -0.56 16.46
N ASN A 293 -9.93 0.72 16.82
CA ASN A 293 -11.01 1.67 16.50
C ASN A 293 -10.46 3.03 16.01
N GLY A 294 -9.24 3.01 15.46
CA GLY A 294 -8.41 4.18 15.24
C GLY A 294 -8.28 4.56 13.76
N GLN A 295 -9.35 4.56 12.96
CA GLN A 295 -9.27 4.77 11.50
C GLN A 295 -8.42 6.00 11.10
N GLY A 296 -8.72 7.17 11.67
CA GLY A 296 -7.99 8.41 11.32
C GLY A 296 -6.53 8.37 11.77
N HIS A 297 -6.26 7.74 12.92
CA HIS A 297 -4.91 7.56 13.43
C HIS A 297 -4.10 6.61 12.53
N TRP A 298 -4.68 5.45 12.20
CA TRP A 298 -4.08 4.48 11.30
C TRP A 298 -3.85 5.05 9.91
N ASN A 299 -4.81 5.77 9.33
CA ASN A 299 -4.65 6.40 8.02
C ASN A 299 -3.45 7.36 7.98
N ALA A 300 -3.29 8.21 8.99
CA ALA A 300 -2.17 9.14 9.09
C ALA A 300 -0.83 8.40 9.22
N ASP A 301 -0.77 7.36 10.05
CA ASP A 301 0.46 6.59 10.26
C ASP A 301 0.80 5.68 9.08
N TYR A 302 -0.19 5.09 8.43
CA TYR A 302 0.00 4.34 7.20
C TYR A 302 0.55 5.25 6.10
N ALA A 303 -0.03 6.44 5.90
CA ALA A 303 0.48 7.41 4.93
C ALA A 303 1.94 7.78 5.21
N GLN A 304 2.27 8.00 6.49
CA GLN A 304 3.61 8.33 6.95
C GLN A 304 4.62 7.19 6.71
N ALA A 305 4.24 5.96 7.07
CA ALA A 305 5.08 4.77 6.93
C ALA A 305 5.24 4.37 5.46
N TYR A 306 4.16 4.44 4.68
CA TYR A 306 4.17 4.12 3.25
C TYR A 306 4.98 5.14 2.45
N THR A 307 4.94 6.43 2.81
CA THR A 307 5.83 7.43 2.20
C THR A 307 7.29 7.05 2.38
N ARG A 308 7.70 6.60 3.58
CA ARG A 308 9.06 6.09 3.82
C ARG A 308 9.35 4.82 3.01
N LEU A 309 8.44 3.85 3.03
CA LEU A 309 8.57 2.59 2.29
C LEU A 309 8.78 2.87 0.79
N SER A 310 7.94 3.69 0.17
CA SER A 310 8.00 4.02 -1.26
C SER A 310 9.24 4.83 -1.68
N LEU A 311 10.09 5.23 -0.74
CA LEU A 311 11.33 5.96 -0.95
C LEU A 311 12.59 5.16 -0.59
N LEU A 312 12.44 3.92 -0.09
CA LEU A 312 13.59 3.05 0.15
C LEU A 312 14.37 2.84 -1.14
N GLY A 313 15.71 2.98 -1.09
CA GLY A 313 16.56 2.84 -2.27
C GLY A 313 16.52 3.98 -3.30
N VAL A 314 15.61 4.95 -3.16
CA VAL A 314 15.54 6.11 -4.06
C VAL A 314 16.66 7.09 -3.73
N ASN A 315 17.56 7.31 -4.70
CA ASN A 315 18.76 8.13 -4.51
C ASN A 315 18.67 9.54 -5.14
N ASN A 316 17.49 9.91 -5.65
CA ASN A 316 17.21 11.21 -6.24
C ASN A 316 15.95 11.85 -5.65
N ILE A 317 15.73 11.70 -4.33
CA ILE A 317 14.53 12.16 -3.64
C ILE A 317 14.38 13.67 -3.79
N ASN A 318 15.50 14.42 -3.77
CA ASN A 318 15.50 15.87 -3.91
C ASN A 318 15.00 16.35 -5.29
N ASP A 319 15.05 15.50 -6.31
CA ASP A 319 14.65 15.81 -7.69
C ASP A 319 13.22 15.38 -8.03
N LEU A 320 12.58 14.59 -7.15
CA LEU A 320 11.21 14.13 -7.33
C LEU A 320 10.23 15.29 -7.47
N LYS A 321 9.04 14.95 -7.95
CA LYS A 321 7.94 15.89 -8.16
C LYS A 321 6.68 15.35 -7.52
N GLU A 322 5.87 16.23 -6.95
CA GLU A 322 4.60 15.83 -6.35
C GLU A 322 3.47 15.83 -7.38
N CYS A 323 2.80 14.68 -7.53
CA CYS A 323 1.62 14.51 -8.36
C CYS A 323 0.39 14.08 -7.56
N THR A 324 0.36 14.34 -6.25
CA THR A 324 -0.79 14.01 -5.38
C THR A 324 -2.11 14.59 -5.88
N LYS A 325 -2.08 15.76 -6.54
CA LYS A 325 -3.27 16.45 -7.06
C LYS A 325 -4.11 15.58 -8.01
N VAL A 326 -3.50 14.60 -8.69
CA VAL A 326 -4.18 13.77 -9.70
C VAL A 326 -4.68 12.42 -9.16
N LEU A 327 -4.42 12.10 -7.88
CA LEU A 327 -5.05 10.94 -7.24
C LEU A 327 -6.58 11.13 -7.19
N PRO A 328 -7.37 10.05 -7.29
CA PRO A 328 -8.82 10.14 -7.16
C PRO A 328 -9.24 10.67 -5.77
N PRO A 329 -10.49 11.16 -5.62
CA PRO A 329 -11.00 11.61 -4.34
C PRO A 329 -11.13 10.45 -3.34
N ALA A 330 -10.84 10.72 -2.06
CA ALA A 330 -11.02 9.75 -0.99
C ALA A 330 -12.50 9.50 -0.71
N ARG A 331 -12.84 8.24 -0.43
CA ARG A 331 -14.18 7.83 0.01
C ARG A 331 -14.22 7.73 1.52
N ARG A 332 -14.65 8.81 2.18
CA ARG A 332 -14.63 8.94 3.65
C ARG A 332 -15.72 8.15 4.38
N THR A 333 -16.68 7.61 3.63
CA THR A 333 -17.73 6.75 4.16
C THR A 333 -17.89 5.57 3.22
N PHE A 334 -18.35 4.45 3.78
CA PHE A 334 -18.69 3.25 3.03
C PHE A 334 -19.90 2.59 3.66
N LYS A 335 -20.83 2.17 2.80
CA LYS A 335 -21.95 1.31 3.17
C LYS A 335 -21.85 0.09 2.28
N ASN A 336 -21.75 -1.08 2.90
CA ASN A 336 -21.70 -2.32 2.17
C ASN A 336 -23.13 -2.76 1.81
N GLU A 337 -23.51 -2.58 0.54
CA GLU A 337 -24.86 -2.88 0.06
C GLU A 337 -25.16 -4.39 0.00
N ASP A 338 -24.13 -5.25 -0.03
CA ASP A 338 -24.28 -6.71 -0.07
C ASP A 338 -23.84 -7.42 1.22
N GLN A 339 -23.73 -6.69 2.34
CA GLN A 339 -23.25 -7.18 3.63
C GLN A 339 -23.88 -8.51 4.05
N VAL A 340 -25.19 -8.68 3.90
CA VAL A 340 -25.89 -9.92 4.31
C VAL A 340 -25.36 -11.15 3.55
N ILE A 341 -25.10 -11.02 2.25
CA ILE A 341 -24.57 -12.13 1.46
C ILE A 341 -23.07 -12.32 1.74
N LEU A 342 -22.34 -11.23 1.93
CA LEU A 342 -20.93 -11.28 2.32
C LEU A 342 -20.75 -12.00 3.67
N ASP A 343 -21.59 -11.72 4.67
CA ASP A 343 -21.55 -12.35 5.98
C ASP A 343 -21.78 -13.86 5.90
N ARG A 344 -22.74 -14.30 5.06
CA ARG A 344 -22.99 -15.72 4.83
C ARG A 344 -21.78 -16.38 4.17
N TRP A 345 -21.20 -15.73 3.16
CA TRP A 345 -19.97 -16.19 2.53
C TRP A 345 -18.83 -16.32 3.55
N LEU A 346 -18.59 -15.29 4.37
CA LEU A 346 -17.60 -15.28 5.43
C LEU A 346 -17.80 -16.40 6.47
N ASN A 347 -19.04 -16.85 6.66
CA ASN A 347 -19.38 -17.96 7.56
C ASN A 347 -19.34 -19.36 6.89
N GLY A 348 -18.80 -19.42 5.67
CA GLY A 348 -18.54 -20.66 4.94
C GLY A 348 -19.67 -21.10 4.01
N GLU A 349 -20.66 -20.24 3.75
CA GLU A 349 -21.65 -20.49 2.72
C GLU A 349 -21.15 -20.02 1.34
N PHE A 350 -21.81 -20.48 0.27
CA PHE A 350 -21.64 -19.95 -1.09
C PHE A 350 -20.20 -19.88 -1.64
N ASN A 351 -19.41 -20.95 -1.54
CA ASN A 351 -18.03 -20.99 -2.08
C ASN A 351 -17.91 -20.57 -3.55
N GLN A 352 -18.98 -20.72 -4.34
CA GLN A 352 -19.03 -20.24 -5.73
C GLN A 352 -18.87 -18.71 -5.87
N LEU A 353 -18.99 -17.93 -4.78
CA LEU A 353 -18.82 -16.48 -4.78
C LEU A 353 -17.36 -16.02 -4.63
N ASN A 354 -16.40 -16.92 -4.40
CA ASN A 354 -15.00 -16.54 -4.16
C ASN A 354 -14.45 -15.55 -5.21
N ASN A 355 -14.57 -15.88 -6.49
CA ASN A 355 -14.10 -15.01 -7.58
C ASN A 355 -14.82 -13.66 -7.61
N MET A 356 -16.10 -13.63 -7.25
CA MET A 356 -16.89 -12.39 -7.21
C MET A 356 -16.44 -11.49 -6.06
N VAL A 357 -16.14 -12.05 -4.88
CA VAL A 357 -15.56 -11.29 -3.76
C VAL A 357 -14.17 -10.78 -4.14
N ASP A 358 -13.34 -11.61 -4.77
CA ASP A 358 -12.02 -11.22 -5.24
C ASP A 358 -12.09 -10.02 -6.20
N ASP A 359 -12.97 -10.08 -7.18
CA ASP A 359 -13.18 -9.02 -8.16
C ASP A 359 -14.09 -7.89 -7.65
N ALA A 360 -14.46 -7.93 -6.36
CA ALA A 360 -15.34 -6.95 -5.70
C ALA A 360 -16.64 -6.69 -6.48
N ILE A 361 -17.21 -7.74 -7.07
CA ILE A 361 -18.48 -7.73 -7.77
C ILE A 361 -19.63 -7.70 -6.75
N MET A 362 -20.64 -6.86 -7.00
CA MET A 362 -21.86 -6.80 -6.20
C MET A 362 -22.52 -8.19 -6.12
N LEU A 363 -22.71 -8.71 -4.90
CA LEU A 363 -23.25 -10.05 -4.67
C LEU A 363 -24.79 -10.08 -4.67
N SER A 364 -25.43 -8.94 -4.41
CA SER A 364 -26.88 -8.82 -4.43
C SER A 364 -27.43 -9.12 -5.83
N GLY A 365 -28.50 -9.93 -5.90
CA GLY A 365 -29.14 -10.33 -7.15
C GLY A 365 -28.50 -11.54 -7.87
N VAL A 366 -27.39 -12.08 -7.38
CA VAL A 366 -26.73 -13.25 -8.01
C VAL A 366 -27.20 -14.58 -7.44
N ILE A 367 -27.69 -14.59 -6.20
CA ILE A 367 -28.34 -15.77 -5.60
C ILE A 367 -29.85 -15.65 -5.86
N THR A 368 -30.34 -16.29 -6.91
CA THR A 368 -31.76 -16.26 -7.32
C THR A 368 -32.63 -17.32 -6.65
N THR A 369 -32.05 -18.19 -5.82
CA THR A 369 -32.78 -19.23 -5.09
C THR A 369 -32.31 -19.27 -3.63
N PRO A 370 -33.22 -19.26 -2.64
CA PRO A 370 -32.85 -19.62 -1.27
C PRO A 370 -32.45 -21.11 -1.25
N PRO A 371 -31.57 -21.53 -0.33
CA PRO A 371 -31.23 -22.94 -0.15
C PRO A 371 -32.44 -23.82 0.20
#